data_AF-N6SWW6-F1
#
_entry.id   AF-N6SWW6-F1
#
_cell.length_a   1.000
_cell.length_b   1.000
_cell.length_c   1.000
_cell.angle_alpha   90.00
_cell.angle_beta   90.00
_cell.angle_gamma   90.00
#
_symmetry.space_group_name_H-M   'P 1'
#
loop_
_entity.id
_entity.type
_entity.pdbx_description
1 polymer ?
#
loop_
_entity_poly.entity_id
_entity_poly.type
_entity_poly.pdbx_seq_one_letter_code
_entity_poly.pdbx_strand_id
1 'polypeptide(L)'
;MEELEGSNINFVPCIKWVKRGVARANPEKVKLSKEELLEIIKDTKKGFNVAKSEENKNREGVMMGESSSAADEFNFDNYDQNDDDTAGVLGIASLADLPVGTDTTTAFLFESDDSDREDDVIKPTDNLLLVGHVMGDASVLEVHVYNELEESFYVHHDILLNAFPLCFEWLSFEAHRPNGNYCAVGSMSPVIEVWDLDIMNSPRPAYKLGQIASVRKNRAHIGHTDAVLALAWNSSFQHVLASGSVDHTIRGEAERLMWNSLQPFMFLAGTSTGYVECFDCRKGKLWSFEAHTKEVTGLDISSQCPGLLVTASTETVKTWDFSDENMPKLVNERDFNIGNIQCLELCPDSRFTVAMGGDKKGNSLMVFNMLNIDPVKHSFGSRELVRLGPEHR
;
A
#
# COMPACT_ATOMS: atom_id res chain seq x y z
N MET A 1 20.18 12.83 31.99
CA MET A 1 19.88 13.01 30.57
C MET A 1 19.82 11.61 29.99
N GLU A 2 18.71 10.92 30.25
CA GLU A 2 18.32 9.76 29.46
C GLU A 2 17.54 10.36 28.29
N GLU A 3 18.14 10.36 27.10
CA GLU A 3 17.39 10.62 25.88
C GLU A 3 16.36 9.51 25.76
N LEU A 4 15.09 9.90 25.74
CA LEU A 4 13.98 9.04 25.32
C LEU A 4 14.28 8.64 23.87
N GLU A 5 14.93 7.50 23.67
CA GLU A 5 14.95 6.79 22.39
C GLU A 5 13.50 6.36 22.09
N GLY A 6 12.69 7.31 21.62
CA GLY A 6 11.45 6.98 20.93
C GLY A 6 11.82 6.01 19.81
N SER A 7 11.18 4.84 19.80
CA SER A 7 11.34 3.85 18.74
C SER A 7 11.12 4.54 17.40
N ASN A 8 12.21 4.85 16.70
CA ASN A 8 12.16 5.50 15.40
C ASN A 8 11.72 4.43 14.39
N ILE A 9 10.40 4.17 14.35
CA ILE A 9 9.74 3.19 13.49
C ILE A 9 10.06 3.60 12.06
N ASN A 10 10.71 2.72 11.30
CA ASN A 10 11.04 2.94 9.90
C ASN A 10 10.95 1.61 9.17
N PHE A 11 9.97 1.48 8.28
CA PHE A 11 9.78 0.27 7.48
C PHE A 11 8.89 0.51 6.26
N VAL A 12 8.93 -0.44 5.32
CA VAL A 12 8.16 -0.42 4.07
C VAL A 12 7.08 -1.50 4.11
N PRO A 13 5.83 -1.20 4.53
CA PRO A 13 4.75 -2.18 4.63
C PRO A 13 4.21 -2.71 3.28
N CYS A 14 4.27 -1.91 2.22
CA CYS A 14 3.71 -2.28 0.92
C CYS A 14 4.45 -1.60 -0.24
N ILE A 15 4.41 -2.26 -1.38
CA ILE A 15 4.98 -1.79 -2.64
C ILE A 15 4.04 -2.15 -3.79
N LYS A 16 4.07 -1.37 -4.88
CA LYS A 16 3.35 -1.71 -6.11
C LYS A 16 4.09 -1.22 -7.36
N TRP A 17 4.31 -2.08 -8.34
CA TRP A 17 4.81 -1.71 -9.66
C TRP A 17 3.73 -1.09 -10.53
N VAL A 18 4.10 -0.04 -11.26
CA VAL A 18 3.32 0.57 -12.33
C VAL A 18 4.01 0.27 -13.66
N LYS A 19 3.19 -0.11 -14.65
CA LYS A 19 3.68 -0.44 -15.99
C LYS A 19 4.26 0.77 -16.71
N ARG A 20 5.22 0.49 -17.60
CA ARG A 20 5.85 1.49 -18.46
C ARG A 20 4.84 2.20 -19.35
N GLY A 21 5.05 3.50 -19.56
CA GLY A 21 4.30 4.28 -20.55
C GLY A 21 2.86 4.65 -20.17
N VAL A 22 2.41 4.33 -18.96
CA VAL A 22 1.08 4.75 -18.47
C VAL A 22 1.13 6.10 -17.77
N ALA A 23 2.20 6.36 -17.00
CA ALA A 23 2.37 7.60 -16.26
C ALA A 23 2.50 8.81 -17.20
N ARG A 24 1.95 9.95 -16.78
CA ARG A 24 2.11 11.21 -17.49
C ARG A 24 3.57 11.67 -17.39
N ALA A 25 4.16 12.02 -18.53
CA ALA A 25 5.57 12.43 -18.60
C ALA A 25 5.92 13.62 -17.68
N ASN A 26 4.96 14.52 -17.43
CA ASN A 26 5.09 15.60 -16.46
C ASN A 26 3.81 15.64 -15.61
N PRO A 27 3.85 15.08 -14.39
CA PRO A 27 2.72 15.10 -13.46
C PRO A 27 2.32 16.55 -13.10
N GLU A 28 1.03 16.76 -12.87
CA GLU A 28 0.50 18.10 -12.58
C GLU A 28 0.81 18.52 -11.14
N LYS A 29 1.57 19.60 -10.97
CA LYS A 29 1.90 20.16 -9.65
C LYS A 29 0.72 21.00 -9.13
N VAL A 30 -0.01 20.51 -8.13
CA VAL A 30 -1.06 21.30 -7.46
C VAL A 30 -0.41 22.35 -6.56
N LYS A 31 -0.71 23.63 -6.81
CA LYS A 31 -0.33 24.74 -5.93
C LYS A 31 -1.56 25.21 -5.17
N LEU A 32 -1.61 24.92 -3.88
CA LEU A 32 -2.72 25.34 -3.02
C LEU A 32 -2.52 26.79 -2.56
N SER A 33 -3.60 27.57 -2.60
CA SER A 33 -3.63 28.89 -1.97
C SER A 33 -3.69 28.76 -0.44
N LYS A 34 -3.35 29.83 0.29
CA LYS A 34 -3.37 29.85 1.77
C LYS A 34 -4.79 29.58 2.31
N GLU A 35 -5.80 30.08 1.61
CA GLU A 35 -7.21 29.89 1.96
C GLU A 35 -7.67 28.44 1.79
N GLU A 36 -7.28 27.79 0.70
CA GLU A 36 -7.61 26.38 0.42
C GLU A 36 -6.91 25.44 1.42
N LEU A 37 -5.65 25.72 1.77
CA LEU A 37 -4.93 24.97 2.81
C LEU A 37 -5.67 25.02 4.16
N LEU A 38 -6.15 26.20 4.57
CA LEU A 38 -6.90 26.36 5.80
C LEU A 38 -8.24 25.63 5.79
N GLU A 39 -8.93 25.60 4.65
CA GLU A 39 -10.16 24.83 4.50
C GLU A 39 -9.91 23.32 4.56
N ILE A 40 -8.84 22.85 3.93
CA ILE A 40 -8.40 21.46 3.99
C ILE A 40 -8.14 21.04 5.44
N ILE A 41 -7.37 21.84 6.19
CA ILE A 41 -7.05 21.55 7.59
C ILE A 41 -8.33 21.48 8.45
N LYS A 42 -9.28 22.40 8.23
CA LYS A 42 -10.56 22.40 8.96
C LYS A 42 -11.39 21.14 8.68
N ASP A 43 -11.44 20.71 7.43
CA ASP A 43 -12.17 19.50 7.05
C ASP A 43 -11.50 18.23 7.56
N THR A 44 -10.16 18.16 7.53
CA THR A 44 -9.41 17.03 8.10
C THR A 44 -9.64 16.93 9.61
N LYS A 45 -9.60 18.07 10.34
CA LYS A 45 -9.93 18.10 11.77
C LYS A 45 -11.36 17.66 12.06
N LYS A 46 -12.34 18.07 11.25
CA LYS A 46 -13.73 17.62 11.38
C LYS A 46 -13.88 16.11 11.13
N GLY A 47 -13.19 15.57 10.11
CA GLY A 47 -13.19 14.14 9.81
C GLY A 47 -12.62 13.32 10.98
N PHE A 48 -11.51 13.77 11.55
CA PHE A 48 -10.87 13.13 12.71
C PHE A 48 -11.79 13.08 13.94
N ASN A 49 -12.49 14.17 14.24
CA ASN A 49 -13.42 14.23 15.37
C ASN A 49 -14.64 13.32 15.18
N VAL A 50 -15.13 13.17 13.94
CA VAL A 50 -16.21 12.23 13.63
C VAL A 50 -15.74 10.79 13.78
N ALA A 51 -14.56 10.43 13.28
CA ALA A 51 -14.00 9.09 13.41
C ALA A 51 -13.82 8.67 14.89
N LYS A 52 -13.23 9.54 15.72
CA LYS A 52 -13.11 9.30 17.17
C LYS A 52 -14.46 9.13 17.86
N SER A 53 -15.47 9.89 17.44
CA SER A 53 -16.82 9.79 18.02
C SER A 53 -17.56 8.51 17.63
N GLU A 54 -17.25 7.93 16.47
CA GLU A 54 -17.82 6.66 16.00
C GLU A 54 -17.10 5.45 16.61
N GLU A 55 -15.76 5.52 16.80
CA GLU A 55 -14.99 4.50 17.54
C GLU A 55 -15.44 4.37 19.01
N ASN A 56 -15.66 5.49 19.70
CA ASN A 56 -16.13 5.46 21.09
C ASN A 56 -17.52 4.82 21.23
N LYS A 57 -18.41 5.02 20.26
CA LYS A 57 -19.76 4.42 20.29
C LYS A 57 -19.75 2.92 20.01
N ASN A 58 -18.80 2.44 19.20
CA ASN A 58 -18.67 1.00 18.94
C ASN A 58 -18.08 0.23 20.14
N ARG A 59 -17.31 0.89 21.02
CA ARG A 59 -16.82 0.28 22.27
C ARG A 59 -17.90 0.14 23.35
N GLU A 60 -18.90 1.01 23.37
CA GLU A 60 -20.02 0.93 24.32
C GLU A 60 -21.06 -0.16 23.95
N GLY A 61 -21.00 -0.72 22.73
CA GLY A 61 -21.97 -1.71 22.24
C GLY A 61 -21.74 -3.18 22.66
N VAL A 62 -20.65 -3.51 23.36
CA VAL A 62 -20.24 -4.91 23.61
C VAL A 62 -20.33 -5.36 25.09
N MET A 63 -20.84 -4.54 26.01
CA MET A 63 -21.06 -4.97 27.40
C MET A 63 -22.55 -5.00 27.79
N MET A 64 -23.15 -6.18 27.71
CA MET A 64 -24.38 -6.53 28.41
C MET A 64 -24.17 -7.87 29.13
N GLY A 65 -23.97 -7.81 30.46
CA GLY A 65 -23.84 -8.98 31.32
C GLY A 65 -23.39 -8.67 32.76
N GLU A 66 -24.36 -8.35 33.63
CA GLU A 66 -24.38 -8.54 35.10
C GLU A 66 -23.68 -7.54 36.06
N SER A 67 -24.54 -6.65 36.60
CA SER A 67 -24.74 -6.27 38.01
C SER A 67 -23.68 -5.56 38.86
N SER A 68 -24.15 -4.40 39.37
CA SER A 68 -24.07 -3.86 40.74
C SER A 68 -22.99 -2.81 41.11
N SER A 69 -23.53 -1.59 41.33
CA SER A 69 -23.16 -0.57 42.33
C SER A 69 -21.71 -0.10 42.43
N ALA A 70 -21.39 0.97 41.69
CA ALA A 70 -20.49 2.06 42.10
C ALA A 70 -20.62 3.23 41.10
N ALA A 71 -21.84 3.75 40.93
CA ALA A 71 -22.04 5.03 40.26
C ALA A 71 -22.00 6.13 41.33
N ASP A 72 -21.32 7.23 41.02
CA ASP A 72 -21.26 8.51 41.77
C ASP A 72 -19.99 8.82 42.58
N GLU A 73 -18.78 8.53 42.08
CA GLU A 73 -17.56 9.14 42.64
C GLU A 73 -16.59 9.79 41.65
N PHE A 74 -16.84 9.70 40.34
CA PHE A 74 -15.99 10.35 39.33
C PHE A 74 -16.82 11.25 38.42
N ASN A 75 -16.82 12.54 38.73
CA ASN A 75 -17.43 13.61 37.95
C ASN A 75 -16.62 13.83 36.66
N PHE A 76 -16.85 12.97 35.65
CA PHE A 76 -16.12 12.99 34.36
C PHE A 76 -16.40 14.21 33.49
N ASP A 77 -17.50 14.94 33.73
CA ASP A 77 -17.91 16.09 32.91
C ASP A 77 -17.00 17.31 33.06
N ASN A 78 -16.08 17.32 34.03
CA ASN A 78 -15.20 18.45 34.33
C ASN A 78 -13.73 18.25 33.94
N TYR A 79 -13.37 17.19 33.22
CA TYR A 79 -11.98 16.98 32.78
C TYR A 79 -11.56 17.79 31.55
N ASP A 80 -12.48 18.55 30.93
CA ASP A 80 -12.17 19.40 29.75
C ASP A 80 -11.71 20.83 30.11
N GLN A 81 -11.38 21.09 31.37
CA GLN A 81 -10.84 22.38 31.81
C GLN A 81 -9.58 22.17 32.65
N ASN A 82 -8.44 21.99 31.99
CA ASN A 82 -7.14 22.64 32.26
C ASN A 82 -5.98 21.84 31.65
N ASP A 83 -5.41 22.43 30.58
CA ASP A 83 -4.01 22.50 30.12
C ASP A 83 -3.08 21.28 30.03
N ASP A 84 -2.41 21.27 28.87
CA ASP A 84 -1.07 20.74 28.52
C ASP A 84 -0.79 19.23 28.64
N ASP A 85 -0.93 18.55 27.50
CA ASP A 85 0.16 17.75 26.89
C ASP A 85 -0.24 17.31 25.47
N THR A 86 -0.24 18.25 24.51
CA THR A 86 -0.31 17.91 23.09
C THR A 86 1.08 17.56 22.56
N ALA A 87 1.65 16.46 23.04
CA ALA A 87 2.79 15.81 22.41
C ALA A 87 2.28 14.66 21.52
N GLY A 88 2.53 14.73 20.21
CA GLY A 88 2.38 13.58 19.30
C GLY A 88 1.32 13.68 18.20
N VAL A 89 1.13 14.85 17.57
CA VAL A 89 0.46 14.92 16.25
C VAL A 89 1.32 15.74 15.29
N LEU A 90 2.44 15.15 14.87
CA LEU A 90 3.28 15.70 13.80
C LEU A 90 2.74 15.25 12.44
N GLY A 91 1.69 15.93 11.99
CA GLY A 91 1.14 15.79 10.65
C GLY A 91 0.15 16.92 10.37
N ILE A 92 0.59 17.92 9.61
CA ILE A 92 -0.18 19.11 9.17
C ILE A 92 -0.61 20.08 10.31
N ALA A 93 -0.92 19.59 11.51
CA ALA A 93 -1.35 20.41 12.65
C ALA A 93 -0.22 21.30 13.21
N SER A 94 1.03 20.82 13.21
CA SER A 94 2.20 21.59 13.67
C SER A 94 2.55 22.77 12.75
N LEU A 95 2.07 22.77 11.50
CA LEU A 95 2.22 23.91 10.59
C LEU A 95 1.34 25.11 10.99
N ALA A 96 0.34 24.89 11.85
CA ALA A 96 -0.61 25.92 12.27
C ALA A 96 -0.11 26.77 13.47
N ASP A 97 0.94 26.35 14.16
CA ASP A 97 1.50 27.06 15.33
C ASP A 97 2.68 27.98 14.99
N LEU A 98 3.01 28.13 13.69
CA LEU A 98 4.02 29.09 13.27
C LEU A 98 3.44 30.51 13.29
N PRO A 99 4.12 31.49 13.93
CA PRO A 99 3.64 32.86 13.97
C PRO A 99 3.49 33.42 12.55
N VAL A 100 2.25 33.70 12.17
CA VAL A 100 1.91 34.37 10.91
C VAL A 100 2.42 35.81 11.00
N GLY A 101 3.56 36.12 10.38
CA GLY A 101 4.06 37.49 10.42
C GLY A 101 5.42 37.83 9.85
N THR A 102 6.20 36.89 9.31
CA THR A 102 7.48 37.25 8.68
C THR A 102 7.56 36.69 7.25
N ASP A 103 7.97 37.57 6.34
CA ASP A 103 8.19 37.36 4.90
C ASP A 103 9.15 36.20 4.57
N THR A 104 9.70 35.51 5.56
CA THR A 104 10.51 34.29 5.43
C THR A 104 9.68 33.02 5.25
N THR A 105 8.38 33.02 5.58
CA THR A 105 7.51 31.82 5.42
C THR A 105 7.14 31.52 3.97
N THR A 106 7.18 32.52 3.09
CA THR A 106 6.98 32.35 1.65
C THR A 106 8.27 31.98 0.92
N ALA A 107 9.44 32.21 1.52
CA ALA A 107 10.73 31.88 0.91
C ALA A 107 11.06 30.38 0.99
N PHE A 108 10.54 29.63 1.98
CA PHE A 108 10.71 28.17 2.05
C PHE A 108 9.80 27.39 1.11
N LEU A 109 8.71 28.00 0.63
CA LEU A 109 7.77 27.38 -0.32
C LEU A 109 8.07 27.74 -1.78
N PHE A 110 8.88 28.77 -2.02
CA PHE A 110 9.09 29.36 -3.34
C PHE A 110 10.51 29.95 -3.46
N GLU A 111 11.50 29.10 -3.75
CA GLU A 111 12.78 29.32 -4.46
C GLU A 111 13.70 28.12 -4.12
N SER A 112 14.47 27.49 -5.00
CA SER A 112 14.78 27.65 -6.42
C SER A 112 15.80 26.55 -6.76
N ASP A 113 15.61 25.78 -7.84
CA ASP A 113 16.67 25.59 -8.85
C ASP A 113 16.05 25.02 -10.13
N ASP A 114 16.32 25.68 -11.25
CA ASP A 114 15.73 25.37 -12.57
C ASP A 114 16.61 24.37 -13.37
N SER A 115 17.55 23.73 -12.68
CA SER A 115 18.58 22.82 -13.22
C SER A 115 18.15 21.34 -13.29
N ASP A 116 17.09 20.94 -12.56
CA ASP A 116 16.62 19.54 -12.45
C ASP A 116 15.44 19.19 -13.38
N ARG A 117 15.11 20.06 -14.35
CA ARG A 117 13.91 19.91 -15.20
C ARG A 117 13.92 18.65 -16.08
N GLU A 118 15.07 18.01 -16.31
CA GLU A 118 15.15 16.75 -17.07
C GLU A 118 14.85 15.52 -16.19
N ASP A 119 15.15 15.57 -14.89
CA ASP A 119 14.89 14.47 -13.93
C ASP A 119 13.43 14.42 -13.46
N ASP A 120 12.72 15.54 -13.61
CA ASP A 120 11.27 15.71 -13.42
C ASP A 120 10.43 15.05 -14.54
N VAL A 121 11.05 14.56 -15.62
CA VAL A 121 10.33 13.98 -16.77
C VAL A 121 10.38 12.46 -16.73
N ILE A 122 9.22 11.85 -16.52
CA ILE A 122 9.05 10.40 -16.57
C ILE A 122 9.09 9.94 -18.04
N LYS A 123 10.05 9.07 -18.39
CA LYS A 123 10.17 8.56 -19.75
C LYS A 123 9.19 7.40 -19.96
N PRO A 124 8.70 7.16 -21.19
CA PRO A 124 7.85 6.00 -21.50
C PRO A 124 8.52 4.64 -21.27
N THR A 125 9.85 4.61 -21.17
CA THR A 125 10.64 3.40 -20.89
C THR A 125 10.79 3.10 -19.41
N ASP A 126 10.45 4.05 -18.55
CA ASP A 126 10.65 3.95 -17.11
C ASP A 126 9.51 3.15 -16.47
N ASN A 127 9.87 2.27 -15.55
CA ASN A 127 8.88 1.70 -14.63
C ASN A 127 8.73 2.63 -13.44
N LEU A 128 7.56 2.67 -12.82
CA LEU A 128 7.44 3.27 -11.49
C LEU A 128 7.26 2.18 -10.44
N LEU A 129 7.85 2.40 -9.27
CA LEU A 129 7.65 1.60 -8.08
C LEU A 129 7.04 2.49 -7.00
N LEU A 130 5.80 2.20 -6.63
CA LEU A 130 5.12 2.83 -5.50
C LEU A 130 5.61 2.17 -4.22
N VAL A 131 6.00 2.96 -3.24
CA VAL A 131 6.53 2.48 -1.96
C VAL A 131 5.77 3.15 -0.84
N GLY A 132 5.09 2.36 -0.02
CA GLY A 132 4.49 2.84 1.21
C GLY A 132 5.58 2.86 2.25
N HIS A 133 5.97 4.04 2.72
CA HIS A 133 7.03 4.22 3.69
C HIS A 133 6.47 4.83 4.96
N VAL A 134 6.73 4.17 6.09
CA VAL A 134 6.32 4.64 7.42
C VAL A 134 7.57 5.11 8.16
N MET A 135 7.60 6.39 8.54
CA MET A 135 8.69 7.02 9.29
C MET A 135 8.13 7.71 10.54
N GLY A 136 8.30 7.09 11.70
CA GLY A 136 7.68 7.53 12.94
C GLY A 136 6.16 7.52 12.81
N ASP A 137 5.55 8.71 12.95
CA ASP A 137 4.10 8.89 12.84
C ASP A 137 3.66 9.30 11.42
N ALA A 138 4.61 9.51 10.50
CA ALA A 138 4.32 9.91 9.13
C ALA A 138 4.21 8.68 8.21
N SER A 139 3.15 8.66 7.40
CA SER A 139 2.95 7.67 6.34
C SER A 139 3.03 8.37 4.98
N VAL A 140 3.88 7.86 4.11
CA VAL A 140 4.19 8.47 2.81
C VAL A 140 4.07 7.43 1.71
N LEU A 141 3.47 7.80 0.59
CA LEU A 141 3.53 7.06 -0.67
C LEU A 141 4.62 7.71 -1.51
N GLU A 142 5.75 7.04 -1.66
CA GLU A 142 6.86 7.47 -2.51
C GLU A 142 6.70 6.85 -3.91
N VAL A 143 6.86 7.67 -4.95
CA VAL A 143 6.86 7.22 -6.35
C VAL A 143 8.31 7.20 -6.84
N HIS A 144 8.87 5.99 -6.93
CA HIS A 144 10.23 5.78 -7.41
C HIS A 144 10.24 5.54 -8.92
N VAL A 145 11.17 6.16 -9.63
CA VAL A 145 11.46 5.86 -11.03
C VAL A 145 12.50 4.75 -11.07
N TYR A 146 12.25 3.69 -11.82
CA TYR A 146 13.19 2.58 -12.03
C TYR A 146 13.42 2.29 -13.51
N ASN A 147 14.64 2.56 -13.96
CA ASN A 147 15.10 2.25 -15.31
C ASN A 147 16.29 1.29 -15.27
N GLU A 148 16.06 0.05 -15.73
CA GLU A 148 17.07 -1.01 -15.76
C GLU A 148 18.21 -0.73 -16.76
N LEU A 149 17.94 -0.02 -17.86
CA LEU A 149 18.97 0.24 -18.90
C LEU A 149 19.91 1.38 -18.50
N GLU A 150 19.38 2.38 -17.80
CA GLU A 150 20.13 3.54 -17.32
C GLU A 150 20.68 3.34 -15.89
N GLU A 151 20.37 2.19 -15.27
CA GLU A 151 20.66 1.91 -13.86
C GLU A 151 20.18 3.02 -12.90
N SER A 152 19.06 3.67 -13.25
CA SER A 152 18.48 4.75 -12.44
C SER A 152 17.43 4.21 -11.47
N PHE A 153 17.54 4.63 -10.21
CA PHE A 153 16.57 4.36 -9.16
C PHE A 153 16.53 5.52 -8.17
N TYR A 154 15.46 6.31 -8.20
CA TYR A 154 15.33 7.51 -7.37
C TYR A 154 13.85 7.84 -7.09
N VAL A 155 13.60 8.57 -6.01
CA VAL A 155 12.28 9.10 -5.69
C VAL A 155 12.00 10.30 -6.59
N HIS A 156 10.95 10.23 -7.40
CA HIS A 156 10.52 11.36 -8.22
C HIS A 156 9.64 12.31 -7.43
N HIS A 157 8.67 11.79 -6.68
CA HIS A 157 7.80 12.58 -5.82
C HIS A 157 7.18 11.70 -4.75
N ASP A 158 6.60 12.34 -3.73
CA ASP A 158 5.91 11.68 -2.65
C ASP A 158 4.52 12.27 -2.41
N ILE A 159 3.67 11.49 -1.76
CA ILE A 159 2.31 11.87 -1.37
C ILE A 159 2.13 11.51 0.09
N LEU A 160 1.80 12.51 0.92
CA LEU A 160 1.49 12.29 2.32
C LEU A 160 0.13 11.59 2.47
N LEU A 161 0.14 10.45 3.14
CA LEU A 161 -1.06 9.68 3.44
C LEU A 161 -1.62 10.04 4.81
N ASN A 162 -2.95 9.97 4.94
CA ASN A 162 -3.64 10.25 6.19
C ASN A 162 -3.67 9.06 7.16
N ALA A 163 -3.25 7.88 6.72
CA ALA A 163 -3.26 6.64 7.47
C ALA A 163 -2.13 5.71 7.01
N PHE A 164 -1.79 4.72 7.85
CA PHE A 164 -0.80 3.71 7.54
C PHE A 164 -1.23 2.86 6.34
N PRO A 165 -0.43 2.79 5.26
CA PRO A 165 -0.74 1.97 4.10
C PRO A 165 -0.37 0.50 4.36
N LEU A 166 -1.33 -0.40 4.16
CA LEU A 166 -1.14 -1.86 4.34
C LEU A 166 -0.99 -2.59 3.00
N CYS A 167 -1.66 -2.08 1.97
CA CYS A 167 -1.54 -2.57 0.60
C CYS A 167 -1.76 -1.45 -0.40
N PHE A 168 -1.09 -1.58 -1.53
CA PHE A 168 -1.30 -0.76 -2.72
C PHE A 168 -1.78 -1.64 -3.85
N GLU A 169 -2.68 -1.13 -4.67
CA GLU A 169 -3.05 -1.76 -5.93
C GLU A 169 -3.17 -0.70 -7.02
N TRP A 170 -2.43 -0.91 -8.11
CA TRP A 170 -2.41 0.01 -9.24
C TRP A 170 -3.64 -0.21 -10.11
N LEU A 171 -4.33 0.88 -10.44
CA LEU A 171 -5.52 0.89 -11.27
C LEU A 171 -5.28 1.75 -12.53
N SER A 172 -5.51 1.16 -13.70
CA SER A 172 -5.31 1.76 -15.02
C SER A 172 -6.61 2.21 -15.70
N PHE A 173 -7.76 1.88 -15.10
CA PHE A 173 -9.07 2.08 -15.66
C PHE A 173 -10.04 2.60 -14.61
N GLU A 174 -10.74 3.67 -14.96
CA GLU A 174 -11.91 4.15 -14.24
C GLU A 174 -13.10 4.17 -15.21
N ALA A 175 -14.22 3.58 -14.80
CA ALA A 175 -15.42 3.57 -15.63
C ALA A 175 -15.89 5.00 -15.92
N HIS A 176 -16.10 5.34 -17.19
CA HIS A 176 -16.54 6.67 -17.67
C HIS A 176 -15.47 7.78 -17.64
N ARG A 177 -14.20 7.44 -17.37
CA ARG A 177 -13.05 8.32 -17.54
C ARG A 177 -12.05 7.73 -18.56
N PRO A 178 -11.15 8.56 -19.14
CA PRO A 178 -10.01 8.01 -19.86
C PRO A 178 -9.17 7.12 -18.93
N ASN A 179 -8.44 6.17 -19.51
CA ASN A 179 -7.44 5.40 -18.77
C ASN A 179 -6.52 6.39 -18.04
N GLY A 180 -6.27 6.12 -16.76
CA GLY A 180 -5.50 7.00 -15.89
C GLY A 180 -4.57 6.19 -15.00
N ASN A 181 -3.69 6.89 -14.30
CA ASN A 181 -2.69 6.27 -13.45
C ASN A 181 -3.09 6.43 -11.98
N TYR A 182 -3.82 5.45 -11.44
CA TYR A 182 -4.37 5.53 -10.09
C TYR A 182 -3.73 4.49 -9.16
N CYS A 183 -3.67 4.79 -7.87
CA CYS A 183 -3.30 3.86 -6.82
C CYS A 183 -4.42 3.75 -5.80
N ALA A 184 -4.97 2.55 -5.62
CA ALA A 184 -5.84 2.22 -4.51
C ALA A 184 -5.00 1.87 -3.29
N VAL A 185 -5.27 2.53 -2.17
CA VAL A 185 -4.57 2.38 -0.91
C VAL A 185 -5.51 1.74 0.11
N GLY A 186 -5.15 0.54 0.56
CA GLY A 186 -5.76 -0.11 1.73
C GLY A 186 -5.04 0.31 3.00
N SER A 187 -5.81 0.51 4.07
CA SER A 187 -5.31 0.93 5.37
C SER A 187 -6.10 0.23 6.49
N MET A 188 -5.87 0.63 7.73
CA MET A 188 -6.69 0.21 8.87
C MET A 188 -8.16 0.69 8.77
N SER A 189 -8.47 1.61 7.85
CA SER A 189 -9.84 2.03 7.55
C SER A 189 -10.54 0.99 6.65
N PRO A 190 -11.84 0.74 6.86
CA PRO A 190 -12.65 -0.09 5.96
C PRO A 190 -12.89 0.55 4.59
N VAL A 191 -12.54 1.83 4.44
CA VAL A 191 -12.70 2.59 3.19
C VAL A 191 -11.37 2.63 2.46
N ILE A 192 -11.39 2.19 1.19
CA ILE A 192 -10.22 2.21 0.31
C ILE A 192 -10.12 3.61 -0.31
N GLU A 193 -8.95 4.23 -0.21
CA GLU A 193 -8.70 5.56 -0.78
C GLU A 193 -7.99 5.41 -2.12
N VAL A 194 -8.48 6.07 -3.17
CA VAL A 194 -7.85 6.03 -4.49
C VAL A 194 -7.20 7.38 -4.79
N TRP A 195 -5.91 7.35 -5.09
CA TRP A 195 -5.05 8.49 -5.37
C TRP A 195 -4.70 8.52 -6.85
N ASP A 196 -4.62 9.73 -7.41
CA ASP A 196 -4.14 9.95 -8.78
C ASP A 196 -2.62 10.20 -8.73
N LEU A 197 -1.85 9.33 -9.37
CA LEU A 197 -0.39 9.38 -9.37
C LEU A 197 0.16 10.40 -10.37
N ASP A 198 -0.66 10.88 -11.30
CA ASP A 198 -0.27 11.93 -12.24
C ASP A 198 -0.47 13.34 -11.65
N ILE A 199 -0.86 13.44 -10.37
CA ILE A 199 -1.08 14.70 -9.65
C ILE A 199 -0.16 14.76 -8.42
N MET A 200 0.78 15.70 -8.43
CA MET A 200 1.72 15.92 -7.33
C MET A 200 1.16 16.91 -6.31
N ASN A 201 1.52 16.70 -5.04
CA ASN A 201 1.05 17.49 -3.88
C ASN A 201 -0.47 17.51 -3.71
N SER A 202 -1.16 16.43 -4.11
CA SER A 202 -2.60 16.33 -3.84
C SER A 202 -2.83 16.22 -2.32
N PRO A 203 -3.64 17.10 -1.70
CA PRO A 203 -3.92 17.04 -0.27
C PRO A 203 -4.98 16.00 0.10
N ARG A 204 -5.66 15.40 -0.90
CA ARG A 204 -6.80 14.50 -0.72
C ARG A 204 -6.81 13.41 -1.80
N PRO A 205 -7.38 12.23 -1.50
CA PRO A 205 -7.59 11.20 -2.51
C PRO A 205 -8.57 11.68 -3.58
N ALA A 206 -8.42 11.17 -4.80
CA ALA A 206 -9.29 11.47 -5.93
C ALA A 206 -10.72 10.99 -5.67
N TYR A 207 -10.87 9.80 -5.09
CA TYR A 207 -12.15 9.27 -4.62
C TYR A 207 -11.95 8.18 -3.55
N LYS A 208 -13.05 7.78 -2.92
CA LYS A 208 -13.07 6.76 -1.86
C LYS A 208 -14.03 5.65 -2.24
N LEU A 209 -13.59 4.40 -2.11
CA LEU A 209 -14.40 3.21 -2.34
C LEU A 209 -14.84 2.64 -0.99
N GLY A 210 -16.14 2.47 -0.83
CA GLY A 210 -16.76 2.06 0.44
C GLY A 210 -17.26 3.25 1.26
N GLN A 211 -18.20 2.96 2.16
CA GLN A 211 -18.86 3.94 3.02
C GLN A 211 -19.16 3.32 4.38
N ILE A 212 -18.80 4.04 5.44
CA ILE A 212 -19.20 3.69 6.80
C ILE A 212 -20.67 4.11 7.01
N ALA A 213 -21.48 3.26 7.63
CA ALA A 213 -22.86 3.60 7.96
C ALA A 213 -22.89 4.83 8.86
N SER A 214 -23.80 5.76 8.57
CA SER A 214 -24.01 6.94 9.42
C SER A 214 -25.49 7.20 9.59
N VAL A 215 -25.99 6.95 10.80
CA VAL A 215 -27.38 7.22 11.18
C VAL A 215 -27.70 8.71 11.00
N ARG A 216 -26.76 9.59 11.37
CA ARG A 216 -26.92 11.05 11.25
C ARG A 216 -27.06 11.53 9.81
N LYS A 217 -26.36 10.89 8.87
CA LYS A 217 -26.38 11.25 7.43
C LYS A 217 -27.37 10.38 6.63
N ASN A 218 -28.12 9.50 7.29
CA ASN A 218 -28.98 8.48 6.66
C ASN A 218 -28.26 7.71 5.55
N ARG A 219 -27.02 7.26 5.82
CA ARG A 219 -26.19 6.50 4.87
C ARG A 219 -26.03 5.07 5.37
N ALA A 220 -26.29 4.11 4.48
CA ALA A 220 -26.04 2.70 4.72
C ALA A 220 -24.54 2.38 4.59
N HIS A 221 -24.10 1.32 5.26
CA HIS A 221 -22.75 0.79 5.13
C HIS A 221 -22.60 0.08 3.78
N ILE A 222 -21.46 0.31 3.12
CA ILE A 222 -21.11 -0.29 1.83
C ILE A 222 -19.62 -0.65 1.87
N GLY A 223 -19.28 -1.93 1.71
CA GLY A 223 -17.89 -2.40 1.67
C GLY A 223 -17.48 -3.18 2.93
N HIS A 224 -16.21 -3.12 3.30
CA HIS A 224 -15.66 -3.83 4.46
C HIS A 224 -16.10 -3.20 5.78
N THR A 225 -16.12 -3.99 6.85
CA THR A 225 -16.37 -3.49 8.21
C THR A 225 -15.09 -3.24 9.00
N ASP A 226 -13.96 -3.75 8.52
CA ASP A 226 -12.66 -3.70 9.19
C ASP A 226 -11.52 -3.37 8.20
N ALA A 227 -10.29 -3.33 8.69
CA ALA A 227 -9.07 -3.02 7.94
C ALA A 227 -8.95 -3.82 6.64
N VAL A 228 -8.39 -3.18 5.61
CA VAL A 228 -8.16 -3.77 4.28
C VAL A 228 -6.69 -4.15 4.16
N LEU A 229 -6.40 -5.46 4.19
CA LEU A 229 -5.05 -6.01 4.20
C LEU A 229 -4.48 -6.27 2.80
N ALA A 230 -5.35 -6.64 1.87
CA ALA A 230 -4.97 -7.02 0.52
C ALA A 230 -5.95 -6.47 -0.51
N LEU A 231 -5.40 -6.01 -1.63
CA LEU A 231 -6.14 -5.61 -2.82
C LEU A 231 -5.50 -6.30 -4.01
N ALA A 232 -6.32 -6.82 -4.92
CA ALA A 232 -5.83 -7.45 -6.14
C ALA A 232 -6.82 -7.21 -7.27
N TRP A 233 -6.40 -6.44 -8.26
CA TRP A 233 -7.23 -6.09 -9.39
C TRP A 233 -7.03 -7.08 -10.54
N ASN A 234 -8.13 -7.48 -11.18
CA ASN A 234 -8.05 -8.40 -12.29
C ASN A 234 -7.78 -7.63 -13.59
N SER A 235 -6.57 -7.76 -14.13
CA SER A 235 -6.14 -7.10 -15.36
C SER A 235 -6.90 -7.55 -16.62
N SER A 236 -7.46 -8.77 -16.62
CA SER A 236 -8.26 -9.30 -17.73
C SER A 236 -9.72 -8.89 -17.64
N PHE A 237 -10.25 -8.81 -16.41
CA PHE A 237 -11.61 -8.37 -16.13
C PHE A 237 -11.58 -7.11 -15.27
N GLN A 238 -11.34 -5.96 -15.90
CA GLN A 238 -11.14 -4.66 -15.25
C GLN A 238 -12.28 -4.21 -14.31
N HIS A 239 -13.46 -4.84 -14.40
CA HIS A 239 -14.59 -4.59 -13.51
C HIS A 239 -14.55 -5.42 -12.21
N VAL A 240 -13.52 -6.26 -12.01
CA VAL A 240 -13.37 -7.18 -10.88
C VAL A 240 -12.16 -6.77 -10.05
N LEU A 241 -12.41 -6.31 -8.83
CA LEU A 241 -11.42 -6.08 -7.79
C LEU A 241 -11.66 -7.09 -6.66
N ALA A 242 -10.62 -7.78 -6.23
CA ALA A 242 -10.64 -8.60 -5.03
C ALA A 242 -10.06 -7.79 -3.87
N SER A 243 -10.70 -7.86 -2.71
CA SER A 243 -10.25 -7.22 -1.49
C SER A 243 -10.32 -8.20 -0.31
N GLY A 244 -9.24 -8.26 0.45
CA GLY A 244 -9.10 -9.05 1.66
C GLY A 244 -9.14 -8.14 2.88
N SER A 245 -9.99 -8.48 3.85
CA SER A 245 -10.17 -7.73 5.10
C SER A 245 -10.12 -8.66 6.31
N VAL A 246 -9.83 -8.08 7.47
CA VAL A 246 -9.86 -8.73 8.79
C VAL A 246 -11.28 -9.15 9.20
N ASP A 247 -12.32 -8.71 8.47
CA ASP A 247 -13.72 -9.04 8.71
C ASP A 247 -14.09 -10.54 8.57
N HIS A 248 -13.11 -11.41 8.34
CA HIS A 248 -13.21 -12.86 8.20
C HIS A 248 -14.27 -13.32 7.19
N THR A 249 -14.55 -12.49 6.18
CA THR A 249 -15.46 -12.84 5.07
C THR A 249 -14.94 -14.05 4.27
N ILE A 250 -13.62 -14.25 4.24
CA ILE A 250 -12.94 -15.44 3.69
C ILE A 250 -12.29 -16.21 4.86
N ARG A 251 -12.40 -17.55 4.86
CA ARG A 251 -11.82 -18.40 5.92
C ARG A 251 -10.29 -18.42 5.82
N GLY A 252 -9.62 -18.02 6.91
CA GLY A 252 -8.16 -17.83 6.97
C GLY A 252 -7.82 -16.40 6.56
N GLU A 253 -7.15 -15.66 7.43
CA GLU A 253 -6.77 -14.27 7.18
C GLU A 253 -5.84 -14.23 5.96
N ALA A 254 -6.34 -13.67 4.87
CA ALA A 254 -5.58 -13.51 3.64
C ALA A 254 -4.73 -12.23 3.76
N GLU A 255 -3.43 -12.42 3.94
CA GLU A 255 -2.45 -11.33 4.03
C GLU A 255 -2.17 -10.73 2.65
N ARG A 256 -2.15 -11.57 1.61
CA ARG A 256 -1.88 -11.16 0.22
C ARG A 256 -2.77 -11.91 -0.76
N LEU A 257 -3.19 -11.21 -1.82
CA LEU A 257 -3.99 -11.74 -2.91
C LEU A 257 -3.32 -11.36 -4.22
N MET A 258 -3.28 -12.27 -5.19
CA MET A 258 -2.79 -11.98 -6.53
C MET A 258 -3.55 -12.77 -7.60
N TRP A 259 -3.98 -12.07 -8.66
CA TRP A 259 -4.56 -12.69 -9.85
C TRP A 259 -3.47 -13.24 -10.76
N ASN A 260 -3.72 -14.42 -11.34
CA ASN A 260 -2.83 -14.95 -12.37
C ASN A 260 -3.10 -14.23 -13.70
N SER A 261 -2.12 -13.44 -14.15
CA SER A 261 -2.22 -12.70 -15.43
C SER A 261 -2.33 -13.63 -16.66
N LEU A 262 -1.86 -14.87 -16.57
CA LEU A 262 -1.93 -15.86 -17.64
C LEU A 262 -3.21 -16.71 -17.60
N GLN A 263 -3.89 -16.75 -16.45
CA GLN A 263 -5.13 -17.50 -16.24
C GLN A 263 -6.15 -16.61 -15.50
N PRO A 264 -7.00 -15.86 -16.23
CA PRO A 264 -7.84 -14.78 -15.68
C PRO A 264 -8.82 -15.16 -14.55
N PHE A 265 -9.15 -16.44 -14.44
CA PHE A 265 -10.07 -16.99 -13.45
C PHE A 265 -9.36 -17.57 -12.23
N MET A 266 -8.03 -17.60 -12.22
CA MET A 266 -7.22 -18.12 -11.13
C MET A 266 -6.63 -16.97 -10.30
N PHE A 267 -6.69 -17.10 -8.99
CA PHE A 267 -5.98 -16.22 -8.06
C PHE A 267 -5.37 -17.03 -6.92
N LEU A 268 -4.31 -16.49 -6.32
CA LEU A 268 -3.65 -17.06 -5.16
C LEU A 268 -3.86 -16.16 -3.94
N ALA A 269 -3.93 -16.78 -2.78
CA ALA A 269 -3.99 -16.13 -1.48
C ALA A 269 -2.86 -16.64 -0.60
N GLY A 270 -2.11 -15.73 0.02
CA GLY A 270 -1.16 -16.02 1.08
C GLY A 270 -1.81 -15.79 2.43
N THR A 271 -1.66 -16.72 3.37
CA THR A 271 -2.32 -16.66 4.68
C THR A 271 -1.37 -16.24 5.81
N SER A 272 -1.95 -15.78 6.93
CA SER A 272 -1.22 -15.52 8.18
C SER A 272 -0.56 -16.79 8.78
N THR A 273 -0.98 -17.97 8.32
CA THR A 273 -0.45 -19.27 8.74
C THR A 273 0.68 -19.82 7.86
N GLY A 274 1.12 -19.07 6.83
CA GLY A 274 2.23 -19.49 5.95
C GLY A 274 1.84 -20.39 4.77
N TYR A 275 0.54 -20.57 4.55
CA TYR A 275 0.02 -21.33 3.41
C TYR A 275 -0.15 -20.41 2.21
N VAL A 276 0.08 -20.99 1.04
CA VAL A 276 -0.36 -20.42 -0.23
C VAL A 276 -1.49 -21.29 -0.77
N GLU A 277 -2.61 -20.65 -1.04
CA GLU A 277 -3.83 -21.28 -1.52
C GLU A 277 -4.17 -20.76 -2.90
N CYS A 278 -4.53 -21.66 -3.81
CA CYS A 278 -4.93 -21.31 -5.17
C CYS A 278 -6.42 -21.58 -5.37
N PHE A 279 -7.10 -20.65 -6.03
CA PHE A 279 -8.52 -20.66 -6.27
C PHE A 279 -8.84 -20.42 -7.75
N ASP A 280 -9.83 -21.13 -8.28
CA ASP A 280 -10.57 -20.70 -9.47
C ASP A 280 -11.83 -19.99 -9.00
N CYS A 281 -12.04 -18.74 -9.41
CA CYS A 281 -13.18 -17.92 -8.97
C CYS A 281 -14.55 -18.55 -9.29
N ARG A 282 -14.60 -19.56 -10.17
CA ARG A 282 -15.83 -20.29 -10.55
C ARG A 282 -15.98 -21.63 -9.82
N LYS A 283 -14.88 -22.26 -9.39
CA LYS A 283 -14.89 -23.62 -8.78
C LYS A 283 -14.54 -23.63 -7.30
N GLY A 284 -13.90 -22.58 -6.79
CA GLY A 284 -13.35 -22.50 -5.44
C GLY A 284 -11.90 -22.98 -5.37
N LYS A 285 -11.50 -23.48 -4.20
CA LYS A 285 -10.11 -23.88 -3.89
C LYS A 285 -9.66 -25.05 -4.77
N LEU A 286 -8.54 -24.88 -5.45
CA LEU A 286 -7.92 -25.89 -6.31
C LEU A 286 -6.87 -26.71 -5.55
N TRP A 287 -5.92 -26.03 -4.93
CA TRP A 287 -4.83 -26.64 -4.17
C TRP A 287 -4.33 -25.67 -3.10
N SER A 288 -3.53 -26.21 -2.17
CA SER A 288 -2.87 -25.45 -1.12
C SER A 288 -1.62 -26.18 -0.69
N PHE A 289 -0.58 -25.43 -0.34
CA PHE A 289 0.66 -25.96 0.22
C PHE A 289 1.23 -24.99 1.25
N GLU A 290 2.02 -25.53 2.17
CA GLU A 290 2.76 -24.75 3.16
C GLU A 290 4.02 -24.19 2.51
N ALA A 291 4.04 -22.87 2.26
CA ALA A 291 5.19 -22.19 1.68
C ALA A 291 6.20 -21.79 2.77
N HIS A 292 5.69 -21.35 3.92
CA HIS A 292 6.45 -20.82 5.05
C HIS A 292 5.87 -21.31 6.37
N THR A 293 6.66 -21.25 7.43
CA THR A 293 6.23 -21.58 8.80
C THR A 293 5.54 -20.42 9.51
N LYS A 294 5.64 -19.22 8.93
CA LYS A 294 5.04 -17.96 9.39
C LYS A 294 4.25 -17.34 8.24
N GLU A 295 3.54 -16.25 8.52
CA GLU A 295 2.72 -15.50 7.57
C GLU A 295 3.41 -15.21 6.23
N VAL A 296 2.62 -15.26 5.15
CA VAL A 296 3.07 -14.93 3.80
C VAL A 296 2.91 -13.42 3.57
N THR A 297 3.98 -12.67 3.82
CA THR A 297 3.99 -11.20 3.72
C THR A 297 4.08 -10.69 2.28
N GLY A 298 4.58 -11.52 1.36
CA GLY A 298 4.66 -11.21 -0.05
C GLY A 298 4.35 -12.42 -0.92
N LEU A 299 3.63 -12.21 -2.02
CA LEU A 299 3.17 -13.26 -2.91
C LEU A 299 3.04 -12.66 -4.30
N ASP A 300 3.73 -13.21 -5.30
CA ASP A 300 3.55 -12.77 -6.68
C ASP A 300 3.92 -13.83 -7.73
N ILE A 301 3.27 -13.75 -8.89
CA ILE A 301 3.45 -14.61 -10.06
C ILE A 301 3.96 -13.77 -11.23
N SER A 302 4.96 -14.27 -11.94
CA SER A 302 5.41 -13.60 -13.17
C SER A 302 4.33 -13.60 -14.25
N SER A 303 4.00 -12.40 -14.75
CA SER A 303 3.08 -12.22 -15.87
C SER A 303 3.67 -12.69 -17.22
N GLN A 304 4.99 -12.89 -17.28
CA GLN A 304 5.71 -13.22 -18.53
C GLN A 304 6.36 -14.60 -18.50
N CYS A 305 6.75 -15.11 -17.33
CA CYS A 305 7.42 -16.40 -17.18
C CYS A 305 6.47 -17.43 -16.55
N PRO A 306 5.89 -18.36 -17.35
CA PRO A 306 4.97 -19.37 -16.82
C PRO A 306 5.60 -20.21 -15.70
N GLY A 307 4.82 -20.40 -14.64
CA GLY A 307 5.21 -21.21 -13.49
C GLY A 307 6.16 -20.52 -12.51
N LEU A 308 6.60 -19.28 -12.74
CA LEU A 308 7.43 -18.55 -11.77
C LEU A 308 6.55 -17.92 -10.69
N LEU A 309 6.63 -18.47 -9.48
CA LEU A 309 5.99 -17.96 -8.26
C LEU A 309 7.05 -17.55 -7.25
N VAL A 310 6.87 -16.39 -6.62
CA VAL A 310 7.75 -15.90 -5.57
C VAL A 310 6.92 -15.61 -4.33
N THR A 311 7.40 -16.08 -3.19
CA THR A 311 6.74 -15.88 -1.89
C THR A 311 7.75 -15.35 -0.89
N ALA A 312 7.36 -14.39 -0.07
CA ALA A 312 8.14 -13.90 1.05
C ALA A 312 7.39 -14.20 2.36
N SER A 313 8.18 -14.48 3.39
CA SER A 313 7.78 -14.40 4.80
C SER A 313 8.79 -13.49 5.52
N THR A 314 8.68 -13.33 6.83
CA THR A 314 9.49 -12.38 7.61
C THR A 314 11.00 -12.50 7.34
N GLU A 315 11.53 -13.71 7.14
CA GLU A 315 12.99 -13.93 7.05
C GLU A 315 13.47 -14.40 5.67
N THR A 316 12.63 -15.09 4.92
CA THR A 316 13.07 -15.75 3.68
C THR A 316 12.15 -15.48 2.50
N VAL A 317 12.79 -15.38 1.34
CA VAL A 317 12.12 -15.37 0.04
C VAL A 317 12.37 -16.70 -0.63
N LYS A 318 11.28 -17.33 -1.08
CA LYS A 318 11.28 -18.59 -1.79
C LYS A 318 10.80 -18.41 -3.22
N THR A 319 11.49 -19.06 -4.15
CA THR A 319 11.11 -19.13 -5.56
C THR A 319 10.62 -20.53 -5.85
N TRP A 320 9.47 -20.63 -6.50
CA TRP A 320 8.78 -21.87 -6.79
C TRP A 320 8.53 -21.99 -8.29
N ASP A 321 8.58 -23.24 -8.76
CA ASP A 321 8.08 -23.62 -10.07
C ASP A 321 6.73 -24.32 -9.93
N PHE A 322 5.66 -23.65 -10.36
CA PHE A 322 4.28 -24.17 -10.32
C PHE A 322 3.74 -24.58 -11.70
N SER A 323 4.63 -24.84 -12.67
CA SER A 323 4.21 -25.27 -14.02
C SER A 323 3.39 -26.55 -14.01
N ASP A 324 3.70 -27.47 -13.10
CA ASP A 324 2.86 -28.62 -12.80
C ASP A 324 1.75 -28.13 -11.85
N GLU A 325 0.56 -27.81 -12.40
CA GLU A 325 -0.56 -27.13 -11.71
C GLU A 325 -0.98 -27.72 -10.35
N ASN A 326 -0.56 -28.94 -10.02
CA ASN A 326 -0.96 -29.64 -8.80
C ASN A 326 0.00 -29.43 -7.61
N MET A 327 1.27 -29.11 -7.83
CA MET A 327 2.22 -28.98 -6.71
C MET A 327 3.43 -28.10 -7.07
N PRO A 328 3.51 -26.88 -6.51
CA PRO A 328 4.67 -26.01 -6.66
C PRO A 328 5.95 -26.68 -6.11
N LYS A 329 7.02 -26.65 -6.89
CA LYS A 329 8.34 -27.18 -6.52
C LYS A 329 9.26 -26.06 -6.06
N LEU A 330 9.88 -26.21 -4.90
CA LEU A 330 10.85 -25.23 -4.40
C LEU A 330 12.10 -25.24 -5.27
N VAL A 331 12.46 -24.09 -5.83
CA VAL A 331 13.67 -23.90 -6.66
C VAL A 331 14.80 -23.26 -5.86
N ASN A 332 14.45 -22.27 -5.03
CA ASN A 332 15.42 -21.52 -4.24
C ASN A 332 14.79 -20.98 -2.96
N GLU A 333 15.58 -20.89 -1.91
CA GLU A 333 15.28 -20.17 -0.67
C GLU A 333 16.46 -19.27 -0.33
N ARG A 334 16.20 -18.00 -0.01
CA ARG A 334 17.25 -17.03 0.29
C ARG A 334 16.77 -15.97 1.28
N ASP A 335 17.66 -15.60 2.19
CA ASP A 335 17.56 -14.38 3.01
C ASP A 335 18.27 -13.22 2.29
N PHE A 336 17.58 -12.09 2.15
CA PHE A 336 18.07 -10.87 1.52
C PHE A 336 18.62 -9.84 2.52
N ASN A 337 18.53 -10.13 3.81
CA ASN A 337 19.06 -9.32 4.91
C ASN A 337 18.51 -7.88 4.88
N ILE A 338 17.20 -7.75 4.66
CA ILE A 338 16.43 -6.48 4.70
C ILE A 338 15.56 -6.35 5.97
N GLY A 339 15.84 -7.17 6.99
CA GLY A 339 15.04 -7.23 8.20
C GLY A 339 13.81 -8.11 8.00
N ASN A 340 12.74 -7.86 8.75
CA ASN A 340 11.47 -8.52 8.52
C ASN A 340 10.90 -8.05 7.18
N ILE A 341 10.75 -8.97 6.22
CA ILE A 341 10.16 -8.67 4.91
C ILE A 341 8.66 -8.50 5.08
N GLN A 342 8.15 -7.33 4.70
CA GLN A 342 6.74 -6.94 4.86
C GLN A 342 5.96 -7.01 3.53
N CYS A 343 6.66 -6.90 2.40
CA CYS A 343 6.06 -6.96 1.08
C CYS A 343 7.07 -7.38 0.00
N LEU A 344 6.56 -7.94 -1.09
CA LEU A 344 7.32 -8.38 -2.26
C LEU A 344 6.45 -8.32 -3.51
N GLU A 345 7.00 -7.83 -4.63
CA GLU A 345 6.33 -7.86 -5.94
C GLU A 345 7.34 -7.93 -7.10
N LEU A 346 6.98 -8.66 -8.15
CA LEU A 346 7.68 -8.75 -9.42
C LEU A 346 7.32 -7.58 -10.35
N CYS A 347 8.32 -7.11 -11.07
CA CYS A 347 8.11 -6.10 -12.11
C CYS A 347 7.31 -6.72 -13.28
N PRO A 348 6.18 -6.12 -13.70
CA PRO A 348 5.36 -6.65 -14.79
C PRO A 348 6.05 -6.57 -16.15
N ASP A 349 6.98 -5.62 -16.32
CA ASP A 349 7.71 -5.38 -17.56
C ASP A 349 9.10 -6.05 -17.57
N SER A 350 9.74 -6.18 -16.41
CA SER A 350 11.03 -6.88 -16.25
C SER A 350 10.83 -8.21 -15.50
N ARG A 351 10.55 -9.27 -16.28
CA ARG A 351 10.26 -10.68 -15.90
C ARG A 351 10.95 -11.31 -14.69
N PHE A 352 12.13 -10.86 -14.31
CA PHE A 352 12.93 -11.45 -13.22
C PHE A 352 13.34 -10.43 -12.16
N THR A 353 12.91 -9.19 -12.30
CA THR A 353 13.19 -8.13 -11.34
C THR A 353 12.11 -8.16 -10.26
N VAL A 354 12.54 -8.22 -9.01
CA VAL A 354 11.68 -8.24 -7.82
C VAL A 354 12.02 -7.04 -6.94
N ALA A 355 10.99 -6.37 -6.42
CA ALA A 355 11.13 -5.38 -5.38
C ALA A 355 10.67 -5.99 -4.04
N MET A 356 11.31 -5.62 -2.95
CA MET A 356 11.05 -6.13 -1.61
C MET A 356 11.17 -5.00 -0.60
N GLY A 357 10.20 -4.93 0.32
CA GLY A 357 10.18 -3.98 1.43
C GLY A 357 10.32 -4.69 2.77
N GLY A 358 11.04 -4.07 3.71
CA GLY A 358 11.26 -4.58 5.06
C GLY A 358 11.47 -3.48 6.09
N ASP A 359 12.01 -3.84 7.26
CA ASP A 359 12.16 -2.94 8.43
C ASP A 359 13.62 -2.68 8.85
N LYS A 360 14.60 -3.14 8.05
CA LYS A 360 16.00 -2.87 8.36
C LYS A 360 16.35 -1.41 8.15
N LYS A 361 16.79 -0.77 9.22
CA LYS A 361 17.28 0.62 9.21
C LYS A 361 18.35 0.83 8.13
N GLY A 362 18.11 1.81 7.25
CA GLY A 362 19.02 2.18 6.16
C GLY A 362 18.99 1.26 4.94
N ASN A 363 18.21 0.17 4.96
CA ASN A 363 18.06 -0.75 3.83
C ASN A 363 16.68 -1.44 3.88
N SER A 364 15.62 -0.64 3.98
CA SER A 364 14.23 -1.09 4.07
C SER A 364 13.59 -1.38 2.70
N LEU A 365 14.26 -1.02 1.60
CA LEU A 365 13.79 -1.26 0.23
C LEU A 365 14.92 -1.84 -0.62
N MET A 366 14.62 -2.90 -1.38
CA MET A 366 15.58 -3.54 -2.29
C MET A 366 14.92 -3.93 -3.60
N VAL A 367 15.58 -3.62 -4.72
CA VAL A 367 15.25 -4.15 -6.04
C VAL A 367 16.34 -5.12 -6.46
N PHE A 368 15.96 -6.32 -6.89
CA PHE A 368 16.90 -7.42 -7.17
C PHE A 368 16.52 -8.18 -8.44
N ASN A 369 17.51 -8.53 -9.24
CA ASN A 369 17.31 -9.42 -10.40
C ASN A 369 17.51 -10.88 -9.99
N MET A 370 16.43 -11.66 -10.02
CA MET A 370 16.42 -13.06 -9.60
C MET A 370 17.30 -13.97 -10.47
N LEU A 371 17.68 -13.58 -11.69
CA LEU A 371 18.63 -14.35 -12.50
C LEU A 371 20.05 -14.36 -11.93
N ASN A 372 20.34 -13.51 -10.95
CA ASN A 372 21.60 -13.57 -10.20
C ASN A 372 21.62 -14.74 -9.20
N ILE A 373 20.54 -15.50 -9.08
CA ILE A 373 20.45 -16.74 -8.29
C ILE A 373 20.60 -17.92 -9.25
N ASP A 374 21.68 -18.69 -9.12
CA ASP A 374 22.00 -19.79 -10.03
C ASP A 374 20.85 -20.80 -10.20
N PRO A 375 20.22 -21.35 -9.13
CA PRO A 375 19.08 -22.25 -9.29
C PRO A 375 17.92 -21.67 -10.10
N VAL A 376 17.61 -20.38 -9.93
CA VAL A 376 16.55 -19.67 -10.65
C VAL A 376 16.93 -19.51 -12.12
N LYS A 377 18.17 -19.12 -12.39
CA LYS A 377 18.70 -18.98 -13.76
C LYS A 377 18.66 -20.30 -14.52
N HIS A 378 19.04 -21.41 -13.89
CA HIS A 378 18.99 -22.73 -14.52
C HIS A 378 17.55 -23.20 -14.79
N SER A 379 16.61 -22.88 -13.90
CA SER A 379 15.22 -23.37 -13.98
C SER A 379 14.34 -22.54 -14.91
N PHE A 380 14.53 -21.22 -14.93
CA PHE A 380 13.67 -20.26 -15.64
C PHE A 380 14.38 -19.48 -16.75
N GLY A 381 15.71 -19.39 -16.75
CA GLY A 381 16.45 -18.54 -17.69
C GLY A 381 16.36 -18.95 -19.16
N SER A 382 16.06 -20.23 -19.43
CA SER A 382 15.87 -20.78 -20.78
C SER A 382 14.39 -20.97 -21.17
N ARG A 383 13.44 -20.64 -20.29
CA ARG A 383 12.01 -20.83 -20.57
C ARG A 383 11.53 -19.85 -21.64
N GLU A 384 10.59 -20.33 -22.46
CA GLU A 384 9.89 -19.47 -23.39
C GLU A 384 8.95 -18.52 -22.63
N LEU A 385 9.09 -17.23 -22.92
CA LEU A 385 8.35 -16.17 -22.26
C LEU A 385 7.08 -15.86 -23.04
N VAL A 386 5.99 -15.63 -22.31
CA VAL A 386 4.74 -15.16 -22.88
C VAL A 386 4.89 -13.69 -23.25
N ARG A 387 4.69 -13.37 -24.52
CA ARG A 387 4.62 -11.98 -24.96
C ARG A 387 3.25 -11.41 -24.59
N LEU A 388 3.24 -10.48 -23.64
CA LEU A 388 2.06 -9.68 -23.37
C LEU A 388 1.73 -8.83 -24.61
N GLY A 389 0.51 -9.00 -25.13
CA GLY A 389 -0.01 -8.23 -26.27
C GLY A 389 -0.15 -6.74 -25.95
N PRO A 390 -0.40 -5.88 -26.95
CA PRO A 390 -0.53 -4.44 -26.75
C PRO A 390 -1.70 -4.05 -25.82
N GLU A 391 -2.74 -4.87 -25.72
CA GLU A 391 -3.82 -4.69 -24.72
C GLU A 391 -3.43 -5.09 -23.28
N HIS A 392 -2.25 -5.69 -23.10
CA HIS A 392 -1.62 -5.95 -21.80
C HIS A 392 -0.35 -5.09 -21.60
N ARG A 393 -0.01 -4.21 -22.54
CA ARG A 393 1.07 -3.22 -22.45
C ARG A 393 0.56 -1.91 -21.89
#